data_AF-A0A941YCX1-F1
#
_entry.id   AF-A0A941YCX1-F1
#
_cell.length_a   1.000
_cell.length_b   1.000
_cell.length_c   1.000
_cell.angle_alpha   90.00
_cell.angle_beta   90.00
_cell.angle_gamma   90.00
#
_symmetry.space_group_name_H-M   'P 1'
#
loop_
_entity.id
_entity.type
_entity.pdbx_description
1 polymer ?
#
loop_
_entity_poly.entity_id
_entity_poly.type
_entity_poly.pdbx_seq_one_letter_code
_entity_poly.pdbx_strand_id
1 'polypeptide(L)'
;MRTFCCLLLPVLCMTGCGKPSLAGKWSVTGSKTVTAKSATAEFKDDTFTLDTAVGSGRASIKVIASGDYTFDGKKLTMTTTAVRIDDPRLQGGGSSFQKFLEKTMLKTTESDIKIENDSFKFGSGDSQLTFTRGK
;
A
#
# COMPACT_ATOMS: atom_id res chain seq x y z
N MET A 1 51.04 15.84 27.53
CA MET A 1 50.13 15.81 26.37
C MET A 1 49.29 14.54 26.40
N ARG A 2 48.03 14.63 26.83
CA ARG A 2 46.98 13.66 26.53
C ARG A 2 45.68 14.44 26.37
N THR A 3 45.38 14.71 25.10
CA THR A 3 44.17 15.38 24.61
C THR A 3 42.97 14.50 24.97
N PHE A 4 42.18 14.90 25.97
CA PHE A 4 40.86 14.31 26.21
C PHE A 4 39.90 14.91 25.19
N CYS A 5 39.73 14.16 24.09
CA CYS A 5 38.81 14.42 23.01
C CYS A 5 37.36 14.29 23.51
N CYS A 6 36.57 15.31 23.16
CA CYS A 6 35.12 15.42 23.21
C CYS A 6 34.32 14.11 23.37
N LEU A 7 33.58 13.98 24.48
CA LEU A 7 32.33 13.22 24.53
C LEU A 7 31.30 14.01 25.35
N LEU A 8 31.04 15.24 24.92
CA LEU A 8 29.78 15.94 25.16
C LEU A 8 28.77 15.34 24.17
N LEU A 9 27.99 14.37 24.63
CA LEU A 9 26.74 13.96 23.98
C LEU A 9 25.67 14.98 24.36
N PRO A 10 25.26 15.93 23.50
CA PRO A 10 23.99 16.59 23.70
C PRO A 10 22.90 15.55 23.41
N VAL A 11 22.21 15.12 24.47
CA VAL A 11 20.88 14.50 24.37
C VAL A 11 19.94 15.60 23.85
N LEU A 12 19.99 15.81 22.54
CA LEU A 12 19.02 16.62 21.82
C LEU A 12 17.73 15.82 21.75
N CYS A 13 16.81 16.24 22.61
CA CYS A 13 15.38 16.43 22.34
C CYS A 13 14.84 15.78 21.07
N MET A 14 13.78 14.96 21.18
CA MET A 14 12.45 15.29 20.64
C MET A 14 11.38 14.42 21.33
N THR A 15 10.72 14.98 22.35
CA THR A 15 9.27 14.82 22.45
C THR A 15 8.67 15.43 21.20
N GLY A 16 8.10 14.63 20.29
CA GLY A 16 7.42 15.15 19.12
C GLY A 16 6.46 14.11 18.60
N CYS A 17 5.16 14.42 18.65
CA CYS A 17 4.08 13.70 17.99
C CYS A 17 4.60 13.00 16.74
N GLY A 18 4.77 11.67 16.82
CA GLY A 18 5.18 10.87 15.68
C GLY A 18 4.18 11.18 14.58
N LYS A 19 4.65 11.76 13.47
CA LYS A 19 3.82 11.89 12.28
C LYS A 19 3.23 10.50 12.03
N PRO A 20 1.90 10.39 11.84
CA PRO A 20 1.30 9.08 11.60
C PRO A 20 2.05 8.45 10.43
N SER A 21 2.65 7.29 10.65
CA SER A 21 3.44 6.60 9.63
C SER A 21 2.55 5.61 8.90
N LEU A 22 2.65 5.58 7.57
CA LEU A 22 2.00 4.55 6.76
C LEU A 22 2.75 3.22 6.78
N ALA A 23 4.02 3.21 7.19
CA ALA A 23 4.86 2.02 7.13
C ALA A 23 4.26 0.87 7.95
N GLY A 24 4.26 -0.33 7.36
CA GLY A 24 3.73 -1.55 7.95
C GLY A 24 2.71 -2.27 7.07
N LYS A 25 2.10 -3.31 7.65
CA LYS A 25 1.10 -4.17 6.99
C LYS A 25 -0.32 -3.75 7.37
N TRP A 26 -1.19 -3.79 6.38
CA TRP A 26 -2.57 -3.35 6.44
C TRP A 26 -3.48 -4.40 5.83
N SER A 27 -4.57 -4.73 6.51
CA SER A 27 -5.70 -5.39 5.90
C SER A 27 -6.45 -4.39 5.02
N VAL A 28 -6.79 -4.81 3.81
CA VAL A 28 -7.48 -3.96 2.83
C VAL A 28 -8.88 -4.51 2.61
N THR A 29 -9.87 -3.63 2.71
CA THR A 29 -11.27 -3.94 2.44
C THR A 29 -11.89 -2.85 1.56
N GLY A 30 -13.05 -3.13 0.96
CA GLY A 30 -13.75 -2.16 0.13
C GLY A 30 -13.44 -2.26 -1.36
N SER A 31 -14.16 -1.45 -2.15
CA SER A 31 -14.41 -1.58 -3.60
C SER A 31 -15.20 -2.82 -4.03
N LYS A 32 -16.04 -2.67 -5.06
CA LYS A 32 -16.76 -3.79 -5.70
C LYS A 32 -15.81 -4.79 -6.40
N THR A 33 -14.56 -4.38 -6.65
CA THR A 33 -13.59 -5.12 -7.48
C THR A 33 -12.63 -5.96 -6.63
N VAL A 34 -12.30 -5.52 -5.41
CA VAL A 34 -11.47 -6.25 -4.46
C VAL A 34 -12.36 -7.15 -3.62
N THR A 35 -12.19 -8.47 -3.77
CA THR A 35 -12.87 -9.42 -2.88
C THR A 35 -12.18 -9.39 -1.51
N ALA A 36 -12.76 -8.64 -0.59
CA ALA A 36 -12.21 -8.26 0.72
C ALA A 36 -11.89 -9.42 1.70
N LYS A 37 -12.06 -10.68 1.30
CA LYS A 37 -11.85 -11.83 2.21
C LYS A 37 -10.38 -12.03 2.63
N SER A 38 -9.40 -11.46 1.92
CA SER A 38 -7.98 -11.59 2.29
C SER A 38 -7.04 -10.57 1.64
N ALA A 39 -7.50 -9.38 1.26
CA ALA A 39 -6.61 -8.39 0.66
C ALA A 39 -5.70 -7.76 1.72
N THR A 40 -4.41 -7.63 1.41
CA THR A 40 -3.40 -7.04 2.30
C THR A 40 -2.51 -6.09 1.53
N ALA A 41 -2.09 -5.01 2.19
CA ALA A 41 -1.11 -4.08 1.67
C ALA A 41 0.06 -3.93 2.63
N GLU A 42 1.26 -3.77 2.11
CA GLU A 42 2.46 -3.47 2.87
C GLU A 42 3.10 -2.20 2.31
N PHE A 43 3.38 -1.23 3.17
CA PHE A 43 4.12 -0.02 2.84
C PHE A 43 5.49 -0.09 3.51
N LYS A 44 6.55 -0.02 2.72
CA LYS A 44 7.94 -0.15 3.19
C LYS A 44 8.91 0.51 2.22
N ASP A 45 9.89 1.25 2.75
CA ASP A 45 10.99 1.84 1.98
C ASP A 45 10.50 2.59 0.72
N ASP A 46 9.51 3.48 0.89
CA ASP A 46 8.85 4.27 -0.18
C ASP A 46 8.14 3.45 -1.27
N THR A 47 7.99 2.14 -1.06
CA THR A 47 7.25 1.22 -1.94
C THR A 47 6.03 0.61 -1.26
N PHE A 48 5.03 0.27 -2.05
CA PHE A 48 3.87 -0.49 -1.60
C PHE A 48 3.71 -1.79 -2.39
N THR A 49 3.16 -2.79 -1.72
CA THR A 49 2.66 -4.03 -2.34
C THR A 49 1.23 -4.27 -1.87
N LEU A 50 0.33 -4.56 -2.80
CA LEU A 50 -1.06 -4.93 -2.56
C LEU A 50 -1.27 -6.36 -3.09
N ASP A 51 -1.48 -7.30 -2.18
CA ASP A 51 -1.93 -8.66 -2.49
C ASP A 51 -3.46 -8.70 -2.35
N THR A 52 -4.15 -8.97 -3.44
CA THR A 52 -5.60 -8.96 -3.50
C THR A 52 -6.14 -10.05 -4.41
N ALA A 53 -7.44 -10.33 -4.29
CA ALA A 53 -8.14 -11.21 -5.20
C ALA A 53 -9.21 -10.40 -5.94
N VAL A 54 -9.11 -10.38 -7.27
CA VAL A 54 -10.09 -9.72 -8.15
C VAL A 54 -11.09 -10.75 -8.65
N GLY A 55 -12.38 -10.43 -8.52
CA GLY A 55 -13.46 -11.33 -8.94
C GLY A 55 -13.85 -11.12 -10.40
N SER A 56 -13.99 -12.21 -11.16
CA SER A 56 -14.68 -12.21 -12.47
C SER A 56 -15.84 -13.22 -12.44
N GLY A 57 -16.83 -13.00 -11.56
CA GLY A 57 -17.96 -13.92 -11.39
C GLY A 57 -17.68 -15.07 -10.42
N ARG A 58 -17.66 -16.33 -10.90
CA ARG A 58 -17.57 -17.56 -10.06
C ARG A 58 -16.19 -17.88 -9.49
N ALA A 59 -15.14 -17.18 -9.93
CA ALA A 59 -13.78 -17.38 -9.47
C ALA A 59 -13.10 -16.04 -9.17
N SER A 60 -12.38 -15.97 -8.04
CA SER A 60 -11.45 -14.89 -7.75
C SER A 60 -10.06 -15.28 -8.24
N ILE A 61 -9.36 -14.33 -8.87
CA ILE A 61 -7.99 -14.48 -9.35
C ILE A 61 -7.09 -13.69 -8.42
N LYS A 62 -6.02 -14.32 -7.94
CA LYS A 62 -5.04 -13.65 -7.10
C LYS A 62 -4.18 -12.71 -7.94
N VAL A 63 -4.05 -11.46 -7.50
CA VAL A 63 -3.33 -10.39 -8.18
C VAL A 63 -2.47 -9.66 -7.17
N ILE A 64 -1.23 -9.38 -7.56
CA ILE A 64 -0.30 -8.58 -6.77
C ILE A 64 0.03 -7.34 -7.57
N ALA A 65 -0.26 -6.18 -6.98
CA ALA A 65 0.09 -4.86 -7.52
C ALA A 65 1.17 -4.24 -6.64
N SER A 66 2.16 -3.59 -7.23
CA SER A 66 3.24 -2.94 -6.50
C SER A 66 3.68 -1.65 -7.18
N GLY A 67 4.31 -0.78 -6.42
CA GLY A 67 4.94 0.43 -6.93
C GLY A 67 5.35 1.36 -5.82
N ASP A 68 5.42 2.65 -6.13
CA ASP A 68 5.97 3.66 -5.24
C ASP A 68 4.84 4.37 -4.49
N TYR A 69 5.11 4.83 -3.27
CA TYR A 69 4.19 5.71 -2.53
C TYR A 69 4.92 6.89 -1.89
N THR A 70 4.20 7.99 -1.75
CA THR A 70 4.63 9.13 -0.96
C THR A 70 3.50 9.56 -0.02
N PHE A 71 3.86 9.96 1.20
CA PHE A 71 2.90 10.45 2.18
C PHE A 71 3.47 11.61 2.98
N ASP A 72 2.79 12.75 2.88
CA ASP A 72 3.22 13.98 3.56
C ASP A 72 2.56 14.20 4.93
N GLY A 73 1.72 13.26 5.37
CA GLY A 73 0.93 13.35 6.60
C GLY A 73 -0.55 13.69 6.36
N LYS A 74 -0.93 14.11 5.15
CA LYS A 74 -2.32 14.42 4.76
C LYS A 74 -2.68 13.83 3.40
N LYS A 75 -1.77 13.87 2.44
CA LYS A 75 -1.96 13.35 1.09
C LYS A 75 -1.11 12.11 0.90
N LEU A 76 -1.75 11.03 0.46
CA LEU A 76 -1.10 9.83 -0.03
C LEU A 76 -1.16 9.81 -1.56
N THR A 77 0.00 9.65 -2.18
CA THR A 77 0.14 9.36 -3.61
C THR A 77 0.69 7.96 -3.76
N MET A 78 0.03 7.13 -4.57
CA MET A 78 0.48 5.78 -4.92
C MET A 78 0.60 5.67 -6.44
N THR A 79 1.78 5.27 -6.91
CA THR A 79 2.05 5.01 -8.32
C THR A 79 2.26 3.53 -8.51
N THR A 80 1.27 2.85 -9.11
CA THR A 80 1.41 1.41 -9.41
C THR A 80 2.28 1.24 -10.65
N THR A 81 3.42 0.58 -10.51
CA THR A 81 4.40 0.37 -11.59
C THR A 81 4.42 -1.07 -12.10
N ALA A 82 3.95 -2.02 -11.30
CA ALA A 82 3.87 -3.41 -11.69
C ALA A 82 2.58 -4.08 -11.18
N VAL A 83 2.06 -4.99 -11.98
CA VAL A 83 0.94 -5.87 -11.62
C VAL A 83 1.24 -7.26 -12.12
N ARG A 84 0.94 -8.28 -11.33
CA ARG A 84 1.12 -9.68 -11.73
C ARG A 84 -0.05 -10.54 -11.25
N ILE A 85 -0.39 -11.53 -12.05
CA ILE A 85 -1.33 -12.59 -11.66
C ILE A 85 -0.55 -13.65 -10.88
N ASP A 86 -1.00 -13.93 -9.66
CA ASP A 86 -0.44 -14.93 -8.75
C ASP A 86 -1.36 -16.15 -8.66
N ASP A 87 -1.88 -16.59 -9.80
CA ASP A 87 -2.85 -17.68 -9.89
C ASP A 87 -2.34 -18.82 -10.79
N PRO A 88 -2.11 -20.03 -10.24
CA PRO A 88 -1.57 -21.16 -11.00
C PRO A 88 -2.47 -21.56 -12.19
N ARG A 89 -3.77 -21.24 -12.14
CA ARG A 89 -4.72 -21.56 -13.23
C ARG A 89 -4.49 -20.72 -14.48
N LEU A 90 -3.78 -19.60 -14.36
CA LEU A 90 -3.60 -18.62 -15.44
C LEU A 90 -2.13 -18.42 -15.85
N GLN A 91 -1.19 -19.19 -15.29
CA GLN A 91 0.24 -19.05 -15.55
C GLN A 91 0.68 -19.42 -16.98
N GLY A 92 -0.19 -20.02 -17.81
CA GLY A 92 0.14 -20.42 -19.18
C GLY A 92 -0.56 -19.65 -20.31
N GLY A 93 -1.49 -18.73 -20.02
CA GLY A 93 -2.39 -18.18 -21.06
C GLY A 93 -2.85 -16.74 -20.82
N GLY A 94 -2.13 -15.96 -20.03
CA GLY A 94 -2.65 -14.73 -19.43
C GLY A 94 -2.45 -13.42 -20.20
N SER A 95 -2.02 -13.37 -21.47
CA SER A 95 -1.59 -12.10 -22.07
C SER A 95 -2.67 -11.02 -22.14
N SER A 96 -3.92 -11.38 -22.41
CA SER A 96 -5.01 -10.39 -22.57
C SER A 96 -5.55 -9.89 -21.22
N PHE A 97 -5.67 -10.78 -20.23
CA PHE A 97 -6.12 -10.40 -18.89
C PHE A 97 -5.02 -9.64 -18.13
N GLN A 98 -3.77 -10.08 -18.25
CA GLN A 98 -2.62 -9.35 -17.73
C GLN A 98 -2.54 -7.93 -18.33
N LYS A 99 -2.65 -7.79 -19.66
CA LYS A 99 -2.70 -6.47 -20.33
C LYS A 99 -3.88 -5.61 -19.87
N PHE A 100 -5.04 -6.23 -19.62
CA PHE A 100 -6.19 -5.52 -19.08
C PHE A 100 -5.93 -4.99 -17.66
N LEU A 101 -5.34 -5.83 -16.79
CA LEU A 101 -4.94 -5.42 -15.45
C LEU A 101 -3.92 -4.30 -15.49
N GLU A 102 -2.86 -4.45 -16.30
CA GLU A 102 -1.84 -3.43 -16.49
C GLU A 102 -2.47 -2.10 -16.95
N LYS A 103 -3.32 -2.12 -17.98
CA LYS A 103 -4.02 -0.93 -18.47
C LYS A 103 -4.90 -0.25 -17.41
N THR A 104 -5.46 -1.02 -16.48
CA THR A 104 -6.43 -0.52 -15.50
C THR A 104 -5.78 -0.07 -14.19
N MET A 105 -4.69 -0.73 -13.80
CA MET A 105 -4.06 -0.58 -12.50
C MET A 105 -2.75 0.20 -12.55
N LEU A 106 -2.01 0.22 -13.67
CA LEU A 106 -0.80 1.02 -13.82
C LEU A 106 -1.16 2.51 -13.95
N LYS A 107 -1.33 3.14 -12.80
CA LYS A 107 -1.68 4.55 -12.69
C LYS A 107 -1.17 5.13 -11.39
N THR A 108 -1.06 6.45 -11.37
CA THR A 108 -0.91 7.23 -10.15
C THR A 108 -2.29 7.59 -9.61
N THR A 109 -2.52 7.33 -8.34
CA THR A 109 -3.72 7.74 -7.62
C THR A 109 -3.31 8.57 -6.42
N GLU A 110 -3.96 9.71 -6.24
CA GLU A 110 -3.76 10.58 -5.09
C GLU A 110 -5.06 10.69 -4.30
N SER A 111 -4.96 10.74 -2.99
CA SER A 111 -6.10 11.05 -2.12
C SER A 111 -5.62 11.69 -0.84
N ASP A 112 -6.39 12.67 -0.36
CA ASP A 112 -6.27 13.11 1.02
C ASP A 112 -6.75 11.98 1.93
N ILE A 113 -5.90 11.58 2.86
CA ILE A 113 -6.17 10.53 3.83
C ILE A 113 -6.03 11.08 5.25
N LYS A 114 -6.85 10.56 6.14
CA LYS A 114 -6.74 10.79 7.58
C LYS A 114 -6.60 9.43 8.24
N ILE A 115 -5.48 9.22 8.93
CA ILE A 115 -5.25 8.01 9.70
C ILE A 115 -5.90 8.20 11.08
N GLU A 116 -6.95 7.42 11.36
CA GLU A 116 -7.67 7.42 12.63
C GLU A 116 -7.78 5.97 13.13
N ASN A 117 -7.42 5.74 14.39
CA ASN A 117 -7.51 4.40 15.03
C ASN A 117 -6.89 3.28 14.18
N ASP A 118 -5.68 3.52 13.65
CA ASP A 118 -4.97 2.58 12.79
C ASP A 118 -5.74 2.20 11.51
N SER A 119 -6.58 3.10 11.01
CA SER A 119 -7.32 2.94 9.77
C SER A 119 -7.32 4.21 8.92
N PHE A 120 -7.35 4.05 7.60
CA PHE A 120 -7.57 5.15 6.67
C PHE A 120 -8.30 4.67 5.42
N LYS A 121 -8.83 5.61 4.64
CA LYS A 121 -9.48 5.34 3.36
C LYS A 121 -8.70 6.00 2.23
N PHE A 122 -8.58 5.31 1.10
CA PHE A 122 -7.84 5.78 -0.07
C PHE A 122 -8.62 5.50 -1.35
N GLY A 123 -8.54 6.43 -2.30
CA GLY A 123 -9.39 6.44 -3.50
C GLY A 123 -10.74 7.12 -3.27
N SER A 124 -11.58 7.11 -4.30
CA SER A 124 -12.85 7.85 -4.34
C SER A 124 -14.03 6.99 -4.78
N GLY A 125 -15.23 7.34 -4.29
CA GLY A 125 -16.50 6.72 -4.65
C GLY A 125 -16.53 5.20 -4.44
N ASP A 126 -17.11 4.48 -5.41
CA ASP A 126 -17.24 3.02 -5.41
C ASP A 126 -15.90 2.25 -5.46
N SER A 127 -14.78 2.96 -5.68
CA SER A 127 -13.42 2.40 -5.70
C SER A 127 -12.62 2.69 -4.44
N GLN A 128 -13.26 3.26 -3.41
CA GLN A 128 -12.59 3.55 -2.14
C GLN A 128 -12.20 2.26 -1.41
N LEU A 129 -10.93 2.17 -1.04
CA LEU A 129 -10.35 1.11 -0.25
C LEU A 129 -10.17 1.60 1.19
N THR A 130 -10.46 0.73 2.16
CA THR A 130 -10.21 0.95 3.59
C THR A 130 -9.05 0.08 4.01
N PHE A 131 -8.03 0.71 4.58
CA PHE A 131 -6.82 0.10 5.10
C PHE A 131 -6.95 0.09 6.63
N THR A 132 -6.67 -1.04 7.26
CA THR A 132 -6.67 -1.20 8.72
C THR A 132 -5.42 -1.95 9.13
N ARG A 133 -4.63 -1.44 10.09
CA ARG A 133 -3.46 -2.20 10.56
C ARG A 133 -3.90 -3.53 11.14
N GLY A 134 -3.18 -4.60 10.81
CA GLY A 134 -3.32 -5.87 11.52
C GLY A 134 -2.93 -5.67 12.98
N LYS A 135 -3.79 -6.09 13.91
CA LYS A 135 -3.45 -6.17 15.34
C LYS A 135 -2.44 -7.27 15.60
#